data_AF-A0ABD5UY66-F1
#
_entry.id   AF-A0ABD5UY66-F1
#
_cell.length_a   1.000
_cell.length_b   1.000
_cell.length_c   1.000
_cell.angle_alpha   90.00
_cell.angle_beta   90.00
_cell.angle_gamma   90.00
#
_symmetry.space_group_name_H-M   'P 1'
#
loop_
_entity.id
_entity.type
_entity.pdbx_description
1 polymer ?
#
loop_
_entity_poly.entity_id
_entity_poly.type
_entity_poly.pdbx_seq_one_letter_code
_entity_poly.pdbx_strand_id
1 'polypeptide(L)'
;MRPAEHAQLALLLEVSGTPKPGNVDRDRDLPDLRYEQFLAGAVGAGSGLRAAESDSIGIAFERAVEGMAGRHGENTQFGALLLLTPLVRAASEGELTPAGVDRVVRETTVADAAAFYRAFEHCSVFVSDPPAEWDDLDVRRGSAAIPAVEERGLTLHDVMALGEGEDDVAREWTGGFERSFRVADRIEELSGPLSDRAAAAFCEQLAERRDTLVAKKHGTDVAEWARQEIADHLGDVEMLDALATAFVERGVNPGTTADIVAAGLFIALERGVEA
;
A
#
# COMPACT_ATOMS: atom_id res chain seq x y z
N MET A 1 15.04 -15.02 -6.40
CA MET A 1 15.08 -13.87 -5.47
C MET A 1 14.47 -14.32 -4.16
N ARG A 2 14.85 -13.71 -3.04
CA ARG A 2 14.19 -13.91 -1.73
C ARG A 2 12.88 -13.09 -1.65
N PRO A 3 11.98 -13.38 -0.70
CA PRO A 3 10.76 -12.60 -0.49
C PRO A 3 10.98 -11.08 -0.43
N ALA A 4 11.99 -10.60 0.29
CA ALA A 4 12.27 -9.17 0.36
C ALA A 4 12.67 -8.55 -1.00
N GLU A 5 13.36 -9.30 -1.85
CA GLU A 5 13.76 -8.85 -3.19
C GLU A 5 12.55 -8.83 -4.14
N HIS A 6 11.64 -9.81 -4.03
CA HIS A 6 10.38 -9.77 -4.76
C HIS A 6 9.48 -8.63 -4.29
N ALA A 7 9.41 -8.33 -2.99
CA ALA A 7 8.64 -7.18 -2.48
C ALA A 7 9.22 -5.85 -2.98
N GLN A 8 10.55 -5.72 -2.99
CA GLN A 8 11.21 -4.55 -3.56
C GLN A 8 10.96 -4.43 -5.08
N LEU A 9 11.00 -5.55 -5.81
CA LEU A 9 10.67 -5.57 -7.23
C LEU A 9 9.20 -5.22 -7.49
N ALA A 10 8.27 -5.67 -6.64
CA ALA A 10 6.86 -5.33 -6.73
C ALA A 10 6.64 -3.81 -6.61
N LEU A 11 7.30 -3.14 -5.66
CA LEU A 11 7.26 -1.68 -5.52
C LEU A 11 7.77 -0.95 -6.78
N LEU A 12 8.82 -1.48 -7.42
CA LEU A 12 9.39 -0.90 -8.63
C LEU A 12 8.49 -1.13 -9.85
N LEU A 13 7.92 -2.33 -10.00
CA LEU A 13 7.01 -2.67 -11.10
C LEU A 13 5.69 -1.91 -11.01
N GLU A 14 5.17 -1.71 -9.79
CA GLU A 14 3.92 -0.99 -9.57
C GLU A 14 4.01 0.45 -10.07
N VAL A 15 5.09 1.17 -9.74
CA VAL A 15 5.27 2.54 -10.24
C VAL A 15 5.67 2.59 -11.71
N SER A 16 6.25 1.52 -12.25
CA SER A 16 6.66 1.45 -13.66
C SER A 16 5.50 1.22 -14.64
N GLY A 17 4.32 0.83 -14.16
CA GLY A 17 3.15 0.55 -15.01
C GLY A 17 2.46 1.82 -15.50
N THR A 18 2.10 1.87 -16.78
CA THR A 18 1.39 2.99 -17.42
C THR A 18 0.22 2.47 -18.28
N PRO A 19 -0.96 3.14 -18.31
CA PRO A 19 -1.32 4.31 -17.52
C PRO A 19 -1.81 3.95 -16.11
N LYS A 20 -1.56 4.83 -15.12
CA LYS A 20 -2.19 4.74 -13.79
C LYS A 20 -2.90 6.04 -13.43
N PRO A 21 -4.16 6.23 -13.88
CA PRO A 21 -4.82 7.52 -13.79
C PRO A 21 -4.80 8.16 -12.39
N GLY A 22 -4.17 9.33 -12.31
CA GLY A 22 -4.08 10.15 -11.09
C GLY A 22 -2.95 9.80 -10.13
N ASN A 23 -2.28 8.66 -10.31
CA ASN A 23 -1.12 8.30 -9.51
C ASN A 23 0.19 8.57 -10.29
N VAL A 24 1.32 8.53 -9.59
CA VAL A 24 2.64 8.52 -10.23
C VAL A 24 2.80 7.23 -11.01
N ASP A 25 3.25 7.38 -12.26
CA ASP A 25 3.65 6.30 -13.14
C ASP A 25 4.93 6.66 -13.91
N ARG A 26 5.33 5.80 -14.84
CA ARG A 26 6.52 5.99 -15.67
C ARG A 26 6.47 7.26 -16.54
N ASP A 27 5.28 7.70 -16.94
CA ASP A 27 5.08 8.81 -17.87
C ASP A 27 4.58 10.08 -17.16
N ARG A 28 4.17 9.97 -15.89
CA ARG A 28 3.50 11.06 -15.14
C ARG A 28 4.01 11.20 -13.72
N ASP A 29 4.49 12.41 -13.45
CA ASP A 29 4.72 12.94 -12.11
C ASP A 29 3.50 13.70 -11.57
N LEU A 30 3.43 13.85 -10.26
CA LEU A 30 2.56 14.79 -9.54
C LEU A 30 3.37 16.01 -9.07
N PRO A 31 2.73 17.14 -8.70
CA PRO A 31 3.45 18.37 -8.32
C PRO A 31 4.53 18.18 -7.25
N ASP A 32 4.28 17.31 -6.28
CA ASP A 32 5.16 17.05 -5.13
C ASP A 32 5.75 15.63 -5.11
N LEU A 33 5.43 14.78 -6.10
CA LEU A 33 5.82 13.37 -6.13
C LEU A 33 6.19 12.95 -7.55
N ARG A 34 7.39 12.43 -7.73
CA ARG A 34 7.99 12.08 -9.01
C ARG A 34 8.37 10.62 -9.08
N TYR A 35 8.39 10.08 -10.29
CA TYR A 35 8.76 8.69 -10.56
C TYR A 35 10.10 8.29 -9.91
N GLU A 36 11.14 9.12 -9.99
CA GLU A 36 12.45 8.79 -9.40
C GLU A 36 12.44 8.75 -7.87
N GLN A 37 11.52 9.48 -7.22
CA GLN A 37 11.36 9.41 -5.77
C GLN A 37 10.80 8.05 -5.35
N PHE A 38 9.88 7.47 -6.13
CA PHE A 38 9.38 6.12 -5.90
C PHE A 38 10.47 5.07 -6.13
N LEU A 39 11.28 5.21 -7.19
CA LEU A 39 12.42 4.31 -7.41
C LEU A 39 13.41 4.35 -6.24
N ALA A 40 13.77 5.56 -5.78
CA ALA A 40 14.64 5.74 -4.63
C ALA A 40 14.02 5.19 -3.34
N GLY A 41 12.71 5.41 -3.13
CA GLY A 41 11.95 4.91 -1.99
C GLY A 41 11.93 3.40 -1.92
N ALA A 42 11.63 2.71 -3.03
CA ALA A 42 11.69 1.26 -3.13
C ALA A 42 13.09 0.71 -2.81
N VAL A 43 14.15 1.37 -3.29
CA VAL A 43 15.54 1.02 -2.95
C VAL A 43 15.84 1.21 -1.45
N GLY A 44 15.39 2.32 -0.87
CA GLY A 44 15.56 2.63 0.54
C GLY A 44 14.84 1.64 1.47
N ALA A 45 13.63 1.23 1.11
CA ALA A 45 12.81 0.29 1.87
C ALA A 45 13.42 -1.12 2.00
N GLY A 46 14.33 -1.50 1.10
CA GLY A 46 14.85 -2.87 1.00
C GLY A 46 15.48 -3.41 2.29
N SER A 47 16.02 -2.57 3.17
CA SER A 47 16.56 -3.04 4.45
C SER A 47 15.48 -3.42 5.47
N GLY A 48 14.35 -2.72 5.49
CA GLY A 48 13.18 -3.06 6.30
C GLY A 48 12.44 -4.27 5.74
N LEU A 49 12.29 -4.34 4.41
CA LEU A 49 11.73 -5.53 3.75
C LEU A 49 12.55 -6.80 4.05
N ARG A 50 13.89 -6.72 4.08
CA ARG A 50 14.74 -7.85 4.51
C ARG A 50 14.56 -8.19 5.98
N ALA A 51 14.34 -7.20 6.85
CA ALA A 51 14.06 -7.44 8.26
C ALA A 51 12.71 -8.16 8.44
N ALA A 52 11.73 -7.89 7.57
CA ALA A 52 10.42 -8.56 7.61
C ALA A 52 10.50 -10.08 7.42
N GLU A 53 11.62 -10.62 6.92
CA GLU A 53 11.84 -12.07 6.81
C GLU A 53 12.29 -12.73 8.13
N SER A 54 12.66 -11.99 9.18
CA SER A 54 13.04 -12.61 10.48
C SER A 54 12.70 -11.82 11.76
N ASP A 55 12.53 -10.51 11.65
CA ASP A 55 12.34 -9.61 12.79
C ASP A 55 10.84 -9.32 13.05
N SER A 56 10.56 -8.51 14.09
CA SER A 56 9.20 -8.04 14.36
C SER A 56 8.63 -7.26 13.17
N ILE A 57 7.34 -7.45 12.89
CA ILE A 57 6.65 -6.80 11.76
C ILE A 57 6.71 -5.28 11.90
N GLY A 58 6.41 -4.74 13.08
CA GLY A 58 6.43 -3.31 13.31
C GLY A 58 7.83 -2.70 13.14
N ILE A 59 8.88 -3.36 13.65
CA ILE A 59 10.27 -2.89 13.49
C ILE A 59 10.70 -2.93 12.02
N ALA A 60 10.35 -4.01 11.32
CA ALA A 60 10.64 -4.14 9.89
C ALA A 60 9.94 -3.05 9.06
N PHE A 61 8.68 -2.78 9.39
CA PHE A 61 7.89 -1.72 8.77
C PHE A 61 8.48 -0.32 9.04
N GLU A 62 8.73 0.03 10.31
CA GLU A 62 9.36 1.32 10.69
C GLU A 62 10.66 1.55 9.92
N ARG A 63 11.53 0.52 9.87
CA ARG A 63 12.79 0.56 9.12
C ARG A 63 12.59 0.72 7.61
N ALA A 64 11.56 0.08 7.05
CA ALA A 64 11.24 0.21 5.63
C ALA A 64 10.78 1.63 5.31
N VAL A 65 9.94 2.22 6.16
CA VAL A 65 9.45 3.59 6.03
C VAL A 65 10.58 4.61 6.21
N GLU A 66 11.44 4.44 7.22
CA GLU A 66 12.63 5.29 7.42
C GLU A 66 13.53 5.29 6.18
N GLY A 67 13.80 4.09 5.63
CA GLY A 67 14.61 3.93 4.43
C GLY A 67 13.96 4.57 3.20
N MET A 68 12.65 4.35 3.01
CA MET A 68 11.87 4.91 1.90
C MET A 68 11.83 6.45 1.94
N ALA A 69 11.59 7.03 3.12
CA ALA A 69 11.49 8.48 3.29
C ALA A 69 12.80 9.22 2.95
N GLY A 70 13.94 8.53 3.09
CA GLY A 70 15.25 9.06 2.76
C GLY A 70 15.57 10.36 3.52
N ARG A 71 16.39 11.24 2.92
CA ARG A 71 16.77 12.53 3.53
C ARG A 71 15.69 13.61 3.41
N HIS A 72 14.64 13.37 2.63
CA HIS A 72 13.65 14.38 2.25
C HIS A 72 12.29 14.19 2.93
N GLY A 73 12.08 13.08 3.66
CA GLY A 73 10.84 12.86 4.41
C GLY A 73 9.62 12.56 3.52
N GLU A 74 9.87 12.10 2.30
CA GLU A 74 8.83 11.95 1.28
C GLU A 74 8.14 10.61 1.40
N ASN A 75 6.80 10.62 1.42
CA ASN A 75 6.01 9.40 1.40
C ASN A 75 5.70 9.03 -0.05
N THR A 76 6.31 7.95 -0.52
CA THR A 76 6.03 7.39 -1.84
C THR A 76 5.16 6.15 -1.74
N GLN A 77 5.38 5.27 -0.77
CA GLN A 77 4.83 3.91 -0.76
C GLN A 77 4.50 3.39 0.65
N PHE A 78 4.12 4.27 1.60
CA PHE A 78 3.84 3.87 3.00
C PHE A 78 2.78 2.76 3.12
N GLY A 79 1.64 2.90 2.42
CA GLY A 79 0.56 1.90 2.46
C GLY A 79 1.00 0.55 1.86
N ALA A 80 1.72 0.59 0.74
CA ALA A 80 2.31 -0.60 0.12
C ALA A 80 3.26 -1.31 1.08
N LEU A 81 4.13 -0.59 1.78
CA LEU A 81 5.03 -1.20 2.78
C LEU A 81 4.25 -1.83 3.95
N LEU A 82 3.15 -1.20 4.36
CA LEU A 82 2.28 -1.72 5.42
C LEU A 82 1.61 -3.03 5.00
N LEU A 83 1.25 -3.18 3.72
CA LEU A 83 0.73 -4.44 3.17
C LEU A 83 1.85 -5.48 2.95
N LEU A 84 3.00 -5.06 2.41
CA LEU A 84 4.08 -5.97 2.02
C LEU A 84 4.79 -6.61 3.21
N THR A 85 4.95 -5.90 4.33
CA THR A 85 5.71 -6.41 5.49
C THR A 85 5.15 -7.75 6.02
N PRO A 86 3.85 -7.90 6.34
CA PRO A 86 3.30 -9.19 6.75
C PRO A 86 3.28 -10.24 5.62
N LEU A 87 3.12 -9.82 4.36
CA LEU A 87 3.18 -10.73 3.21
C LEU A 87 4.58 -11.34 3.03
N VAL A 88 5.64 -10.54 3.19
CA VAL A 88 7.03 -10.99 3.16
C VAL A 88 7.31 -11.98 4.28
N ARG A 89 6.81 -11.72 5.50
CA ARG A 89 6.89 -12.65 6.62
C ARG A 89 6.23 -13.99 6.26
N ALA A 90 4.98 -13.97 5.81
CA ALA A 90 4.25 -15.20 5.45
C ALA A 90 4.96 -16.00 4.34
N ALA A 91 5.50 -15.33 3.33
CA ALA A 91 6.30 -15.94 2.27
C ALA A 91 7.60 -16.57 2.81
N SER A 92 8.31 -15.86 3.70
CA SER A 92 9.54 -16.38 4.33
C SER A 92 9.30 -17.63 5.18
N GLU A 93 8.10 -17.78 5.73
CA GLU A 93 7.65 -18.96 6.49
C GLU A 93 7.09 -20.08 5.60
N GLY A 94 6.98 -19.85 4.29
CA GLY A 94 6.42 -20.82 3.33
C GLY A 94 4.90 -20.92 3.37
N GLU A 95 4.21 -19.94 3.95
CA GLU A 95 2.76 -19.94 4.16
C GLU A 95 2.08 -18.71 3.52
N LEU A 96 2.52 -18.28 2.33
CA LEU A 96 1.90 -17.17 1.59
C LEU A 96 0.49 -17.54 1.09
N THR A 97 -0.47 -17.47 1.99
CA THR A 97 -1.88 -17.79 1.81
C THR A 97 -2.70 -16.84 2.70
N PRO A 98 -4.00 -16.62 2.42
CA PRO A 98 -4.84 -15.78 3.28
C PRO A 98 -4.77 -16.18 4.77
N ALA A 99 -4.78 -17.48 5.07
CA ALA A 99 -4.71 -17.98 6.44
C ALA A 99 -3.32 -17.77 7.09
N GLY A 100 -2.25 -17.97 6.33
CA GLY A 100 -0.88 -17.75 6.84
C GLY A 100 -0.61 -16.27 7.12
N VAL A 101 -1.10 -15.37 6.27
CA VAL A 101 -0.97 -13.93 6.49
C VAL A 101 -1.86 -13.47 7.64
N ASP A 102 -3.10 -13.97 7.77
CA ASP A 102 -3.98 -13.72 8.94
C ASP A 102 -3.30 -14.15 10.26
N ARG A 103 -2.64 -15.32 10.28
CA ARG A 103 -1.83 -15.75 11.43
C ARG A 103 -0.74 -14.72 11.75
N VAL A 104 0.04 -14.32 10.75
CA VAL A 104 1.14 -13.36 10.91
C VAL A 104 0.67 -12.03 11.50
N VAL A 105 -0.42 -11.45 10.98
CA VAL A 105 -0.91 -10.16 11.48
C VAL A 105 -1.51 -10.30 12.88
N ARG A 106 -2.20 -11.40 13.20
CA ARG A 106 -2.74 -11.64 14.56
C ARG A 106 -1.66 -11.92 15.60
N GLU A 107 -0.50 -12.39 15.18
CA GLU A 107 0.66 -12.61 16.06
C GLU A 107 1.44 -11.31 16.35
N THR A 108 1.07 -10.19 15.72
CA THR A 108 1.65 -8.88 16.05
C THR A 108 1.37 -8.49 17.50
N THR A 109 2.25 -7.66 18.03
CA THR A 109 2.30 -7.31 19.45
C THR A 109 2.07 -5.81 19.66
N VAL A 110 1.95 -5.42 20.92
CA VAL A 110 1.94 -4.00 21.34
C VAL A 110 3.24 -3.29 20.91
N ALA A 111 4.37 -3.99 20.91
CA ALA A 111 5.63 -3.43 20.45
C ALA A 111 5.64 -3.18 18.92
N ASP A 112 4.96 -4.04 18.15
CA ASP A 112 4.75 -3.82 16.72
C ASP A 112 3.87 -2.59 16.46
N ALA A 113 2.80 -2.42 17.27
CA ALA A 113 1.99 -1.21 17.22
C ALA A 113 2.83 0.04 17.54
N ALA A 114 3.63 0.01 18.61
CA ALA A 114 4.49 1.13 18.97
C ALA A 114 5.47 1.52 17.84
N ALA A 115 6.02 0.54 17.11
CA ALA A 115 6.87 0.77 15.94
C ALA A 115 6.10 1.35 14.75
N PHE A 116 4.88 0.88 14.51
CA PHE A 116 3.98 1.49 13.52
C PHE A 116 3.72 2.97 13.79
N TYR A 117 3.47 3.36 15.05
CA TYR A 117 3.30 4.78 15.41
C TYR A 117 4.58 5.58 15.18
N ARG A 118 5.77 5.04 15.47
CA ARG A 118 7.05 5.72 15.17
C ARG A 118 7.25 5.94 13.68
N ALA A 119 6.75 5.05 12.83
CA ALA A 119 6.88 5.19 11.38
C ALA A 119 6.28 6.50 10.82
N PHE A 120 5.25 7.06 11.49
CA PHE A 120 4.65 8.35 11.14
C PHE A 120 5.58 9.55 11.38
N GLU A 121 6.69 9.38 12.12
CA GLU A 121 7.69 10.44 12.32
C GLU A 121 8.64 10.59 11.13
N HIS A 122 8.71 9.59 10.25
CA HIS A 122 9.67 9.58 9.13
C HIS A 122 9.13 10.23 7.86
N CYS A 123 7.82 10.22 7.63
CA CYS A 123 7.22 10.82 6.44
C CYS A 123 5.80 11.33 6.70
N SER A 124 5.35 12.27 5.87
CA SER A 124 3.99 12.80 5.96
C SER A 124 2.99 11.81 5.36
N VAL A 125 2.10 11.27 6.19
CA VAL A 125 1.01 10.39 5.78
C VAL A 125 -0.31 11.12 5.97
N PHE A 126 -1.15 11.12 4.94
CA PHE A 126 -2.48 11.69 5.06
C PHE A 126 -3.39 10.72 5.81
N VAL A 127 -3.99 11.18 6.91
CA VAL A 127 -4.94 10.42 7.73
C VAL A 127 -6.08 11.35 8.14
N SER A 128 -7.32 10.86 8.03
CA SER A 128 -8.52 11.56 8.51
C SER A 128 -8.50 11.71 10.03
N ASP A 129 -9.27 12.67 10.55
CA ASP A 129 -9.46 12.79 11.99
C ASP A 129 -10.09 11.50 12.54
N PRO A 130 -9.54 10.90 13.61
CA PRO A 130 -10.17 9.76 14.24
C PRO A 130 -11.46 10.20 14.96
N PRO A 131 -12.38 9.26 15.23
CA PRO A 131 -13.48 9.51 16.16
C PRO A 131 -12.96 10.01 17.51
N ALA A 132 -13.71 10.88 18.18
CA ALA A 132 -13.27 11.52 19.43
C ALA A 132 -12.87 10.53 20.55
N GLU A 133 -13.43 9.32 20.53
CA GLU A 133 -13.11 8.24 21.48
C GLU A 133 -11.71 7.63 21.30
N TRP A 134 -11.10 7.85 20.13
CA TRP A 134 -9.77 7.35 19.75
C TRP A 134 -8.76 8.48 19.51
N ASP A 135 -9.05 9.71 19.94
CA ASP A 135 -8.19 10.89 19.70
C ASP A 135 -6.77 10.73 20.28
N ASP A 136 -6.62 10.03 21.41
CA ASP A 136 -5.31 9.72 22.00
C ASP A 136 -4.55 8.60 21.28
N LEU A 137 -5.23 7.86 20.39
CA LEU A 137 -4.65 6.89 19.46
C LEU A 137 -4.46 7.46 18.05
N ASP A 138 -4.65 8.76 17.84
CA ASP A 138 -4.40 9.39 16.54
C ASP A 138 -2.96 9.11 16.08
N VAL A 139 -2.81 8.36 14.98
CA VAL A 139 -1.52 7.97 14.40
C VAL A 139 -0.65 9.17 14.04
N ARG A 140 -1.25 10.33 13.78
CA ARG A 140 -0.54 11.59 13.49
C ARG A 140 0.22 12.13 14.71
N ARG A 141 -0.05 11.62 15.91
CA ARG A 141 0.71 11.92 17.13
C ARG A 141 2.05 11.19 17.20
N GLY A 142 2.30 10.22 16.30
CA GLY A 142 3.55 9.46 16.26
C GLY A 142 3.83 8.80 17.61
N SER A 143 5.06 8.93 18.12
CA SER A 143 5.45 8.35 19.42
C SER A 143 4.60 8.83 20.60
N ALA A 144 3.95 10.00 20.51
CA ALA A 144 3.16 10.54 21.62
C ALA A 144 1.87 9.74 21.89
N ALA A 145 1.39 8.91 20.95
CA ALA A 145 0.26 8.00 21.16
C ALA A 145 0.67 6.65 21.77
N ILE A 146 1.96 6.28 21.77
CA ILE A 146 2.45 4.98 22.25
C ILE A 146 2.01 4.68 23.70
N PRO A 147 2.08 5.61 24.67
CA PRO A 147 1.60 5.32 26.03
C PRO A 147 0.14 4.88 26.09
N ALA A 148 -0.74 5.46 25.25
CA ALA A 148 -2.15 5.07 25.19
C ALA A 148 -2.34 3.70 24.54
N VAL A 149 -1.54 3.37 23.52
CA VAL A 149 -1.51 2.03 22.90
C VAL A 149 -1.08 0.96 23.92
N GLU A 150 -0.02 1.24 24.68
CA GLU A 150 0.52 0.34 25.71
C GLU A 150 -0.45 0.15 26.88
N GLU A 151 -1.05 1.24 27.38
CA GLU A 151 -2.03 1.20 28.48
C GLU A 151 -3.25 0.34 28.11
N ARG A 152 -3.70 0.41 26.85
CA ARG A 152 -4.82 -0.37 26.32
C ARG A 152 -4.43 -1.76 25.85
N GLY A 153 -3.13 -2.08 25.79
CA GLY A 153 -2.61 -3.37 25.35
C GLY A 153 -2.93 -3.70 23.89
N LEU A 154 -3.02 -2.68 23.03
CA LEU A 154 -3.41 -2.86 21.62
C LEU A 154 -2.25 -3.39 20.79
N THR A 155 -2.47 -4.51 20.11
CA THR A 155 -1.55 -5.04 19.09
C THR A 155 -1.65 -4.23 17.80
N LEU A 156 -0.72 -4.43 16.85
CA LEU A 156 -0.82 -3.75 15.55
C LEU A 156 -2.10 -4.17 14.81
N HIS A 157 -2.47 -5.45 14.86
CA HIS A 157 -3.75 -5.91 14.33
C HIS A 157 -4.95 -5.18 14.95
N ASP A 158 -4.95 -4.97 16.27
CA ASP A 158 -6.04 -4.23 16.94
C ASP A 158 -6.11 -2.78 16.46
N VAL A 159 -4.95 -2.13 16.27
CA VAL A 159 -4.88 -0.76 15.72
C VAL A 159 -5.43 -0.71 14.31
N MET A 160 -5.09 -1.69 13.45
CA MET A 160 -5.66 -1.76 12.09
C MET A 160 -7.17 -2.00 12.11
N ALA A 161 -7.68 -2.81 13.05
CA ALA A 161 -9.10 -3.06 13.19
C ALA A 161 -9.93 -1.81 13.53
N LEU A 162 -9.33 -0.78 14.14
CA LEU A 162 -10.00 0.51 14.36
C LEU A 162 -10.32 1.24 13.04
N GLY A 163 -9.54 0.98 11.98
CA GLY A 163 -9.65 1.66 10.69
C GLY A 163 -10.35 0.87 9.57
N GLU A 164 -10.68 -0.42 9.78
CA GLU A 164 -11.14 -1.33 8.71
C GLU A 164 -12.39 -0.85 7.96
N GLY A 165 -13.26 -0.10 8.64
CA GLY A 165 -14.49 0.43 8.07
C GLY A 165 -14.26 1.50 7.00
N GLU A 166 -13.17 2.26 7.14
CA GLU A 166 -12.91 3.48 6.36
C GLU A 166 -11.64 3.40 5.50
N ASP A 167 -10.79 2.40 5.72
CA ASP A 167 -9.51 2.25 5.05
C ASP A 167 -9.34 0.83 4.47
N ASP A 168 -9.04 0.75 3.17
CA ASP A 168 -8.89 -0.55 2.50
C ASP A 168 -7.57 -1.26 2.87
N VAL A 169 -6.49 -0.54 3.25
CA VAL A 169 -5.27 -1.17 3.77
C VAL A 169 -5.55 -1.82 5.12
N ALA A 170 -6.28 -1.12 5.99
CA ALA A 170 -6.74 -1.68 7.27
C ALA A 170 -7.65 -2.91 7.08
N ARG A 171 -8.52 -2.87 6.07
CA ARG A 171 -9.40 -3.99 5.74
C ARG A 171 -8.66 -5.22 5.23
N GLU A 172 -7.58 -5.05 4.47
CA GLU A 172 -6.73 -6.18 4.07
C GLU A 172 -6.07 -6.83 5.30
N TRP A 173 -5.63 -6.02 6.26
CA TRP A 173 -5.05 -6.49 7.52
C TRP A 173 -6.02 -7.29 8.39
N THR A 174 -7.31 -6.96 8.41
CA THR A 174 -8.32 -7.72 9.19
C THR A 174 -9.05 -8.78 8.37
N GLY A 175 -8.93 -8.73 7.04
CA GLY A 175 -9.65 -9.57 6.07
C GLY A 175 -8.81 -10.64 5.39
N GLY A 176 -7.57 -10.86 5.80
CA GLY A 176 -6.71 -11.90 5.22
C GLY A 176 -6.20 -11.59 3.80
N PHE A 177 -6.10 -10.30 3.45
CA PHE A 177 -5.53 -9.82 2.19
C PHE A 177 -6.26 -10.30 0.93
N GLU A 178 -7.58 -10.52 1.03
CA GLU A 178 -8.40 -11.08 -0.04
C GLU A 178 -8.26 -10.30 -1.35
N ARG A 179 -8.21 -8.96 -1.30
CA ARG A 179 -8.10 -8.14 -2.52
C ARG A 179 -6.71 -8.25 -3.15
N SER A 180 -5.63 -8.23 -2.36
CA SER A 180 -4.27 -8.45 -2.85
C SER A 180 -4.12 -9.83 -3.50
N PHE A 181 -4.69 -10.89 -2.91
CA PHE A 181 -4.68 -12.23 -3.53
C PHE A 181 -5.47 -12.27 -4.85
N ARG A 182 -6.64 -11.63 -4.92
CA ARG A 182 -7.40 -11.53 -6.19
C ARG A 182 -6.64 -10.74 -7.27
N VAL A 183 -5.91 -9.69 -6.88
CA VAL A 183 -5.05 -8.96 -7.81
C VAL A 183 -3.90 -9.83 -8.32
N ALA A 184 -3.31 -10.66 -7.45
CA ALA A 184 -2.27 -11.61 -7.86
C ALA A 184 -2.78 -12.62 -8.89
N ASP A 185 -3.96 -13.23 -8.63
CA ASP A 185 -4.63 -14.13 -9.57
C ASP A 185 -4.83 -13.44 -10.93
N ARG A 186 -5.26 -12.17 -10.90
CA ARG A 186 -5.47 -11.40 -12.12
C ARG A 186 -4.18 -11.10 -12.88
N ILE A 187 -3.09 -10.76 -12.20
CA ILE A 187 -1.77 -10.52 -12.80
C ILE A 187 -1.21 -11.78 -13.47
N GLU A 188 -1.48 -12.96 -12.91
CA GLU A 188 -1.11 -14.25 -13.50
C GLU A 188 -1.85 -14.55 -14.81
N GLU A 189 -3.14 -14.18 -14.89
CA GLU A 189 -3.97 -14.36 -16.09
C GLU A 189 -3.59 -13.41 -17.24
N LEU A 190 -3.16 -12.20 -16.89
CA LEU A 190 -2.80 -11.18 -17.87
C LEU A 190 -1.50 -11.55 -18.60
N SER A 191 -1.37 -11.10 -19.84
CA SER A 191 -0.18 -11.32 -20.67
C SER A 191 0.59 -10.03 -20.92
N GLY A 192 1.88 -10.13 -21.21
CA GLY A 192 2.75 -8.98 -21.50
C GLY A 192 3.71 -8.64 -20.36
N PRO A 193 4.40 -7.50 -20.43
CA PRO A 193 5.29 -7.02 -19.38
C PRO A 193 4.58 -6.86 -18.04
N LEU A 194 5.22 -7.21 -16.92
CA LEU A 194 4.60 -7.12 -15.59
C LEU A 194 4.12 -5.72 -15.22
N SER A 195 4.85 -4.67 -15.64
CA SER A 195 4.44 -3.27 -15.45
C SER A 195 3.08 -2.99 -16.10
N ASP A 196 2.84 -3.54 -17.28
CA ASP A 196 1.62 -3.30 -18.05
C ASP A 196 0.45 -4.08 -17.41
N ARG A 197 0.73 -5.29 -16.90
CA ARG A 197 -0.24 -6.06 -16.12
C ARG A 197 -0.62 -5.34 -14.82
N ALA A 198 0.36 -4.70 -14.16
CA ALA A 198 0.12 -3.90 -12.96
C ALA A 198 -0.77 -2.68 -13.26
N ALA A 199 -0.51 -1.97 -14.36
CA ALA A 199 -1.34 -0.84 -14.79
C ALA A 199 -2.78 -1.27 -15.13
N ALA A 200 -2.94 -2.40 -15.82
CA ALA A 200 -4.24 -2.98 -16.10
C ALA A 200 -4.98 -3.36 -14.81
N ALA A 201 -4.30 -4.06 -13.88
CA ALA A 201 -4.86 -4.43 -12.59
C ALA A 201 -5.24 -3.20 -11.75
N PHE A 202 -4.42 -2.14 -11.77
CA PHE A 202 -4.75 -0.86 -11.12
C PHE A 202 -6.06 -0.29 -11.64
N CYS A 203 -6.24 -0.20 -12.96
CA CYS A 203 -7.47 0.32 -13.56
C CYS A 203 -8.68 -0.57 -13.22
N GLU A 204 -8.54 -1.89 -13.33
CA GLU A 204 -9.60 -2.84 -12.98
C GLU A 204 -10.02 -2.71 -11.50
N GLN A 205 -9.04 -2.60 -10.59
CA GLN A 205 -9.30 -2.43 -9.16
C GLN A 205 -9.95 -1.08 -8.82
N LEU A 206 -9.54 0.00 -9.50
CA LEU A 206 -10.12 1.32 -9.32
C LEU A 206 -11.55 1.41 -9.88
N ALA A 207 -11.87 0.66 -10.93
CA ALA A 207 -13.22 0.56 -11.47
C ALA A 207 -14.17 -0.27 -10.58
N GLU A 208 -13.65 -1.32 -9.94
CA GLU A 208 -14.43 -2.19 -9.05
C GLU A 208 -14.83 -1.47 -7.76
N ARG A 209 -13.93 -0.68 -7.17
CA ARG A 209 -14.12 -0.11 -5.83
C ARG A 209 -13.50 1.28 -5.71
N ARG A 210 -14.23 2.16 -5.02
CA ARG A 210 -13.76 3.52 -4.69
C ARG A 210 -12.46 3.46 -3.91
N ASP A 211 -11.50 4.29 -4.30
CA ASP A 211 -10.26 4.43 -3.56
C ASP A 211 -10.48 5.19 -2.24
N THR A 212 -10.03 4.61 -1.12
CA THR A 212 -10.24 5.19 0.21
C THR A 212 -9.39 6.44 0.45
N LEU A 213 -8.21 6.57 -0.16
CA LEU A 213 -7.41 7.80 -0.06
C LEU A 213 -8.10 8.95 -0.80
N VAL A 214 -8.64 8.69 -1.99
CA VAL A 214 -9.44 9.68 -2.74
C VAL A 214 -10.67 10.08 -1.93
N ALA A 215 -11.41 9.12 -1.38
CA ALA A 215 -12.60 9.40 -0.58
C ALA A 215 -12.29 10.26 0.65
N LYS A 216 -11.17 10.00 1.35
CA LYS A 216 -10.77 10.78 2.52
C LYS A 216 -10.27 12.19 2.17
N LYS A 217 -9.57 12.36 1.05
CA LYS A 217 -9.04 13.68 0.61
C LYS A 217 -10.06 14.56 -0.08
N HIS A 218 -10.93 13.98 -0.90
CA HIS A 218 -11.81 14.70 -1.83
C HIS A 218 -13.30 14.41 -1.62
N GLY A 219 -13.66 13.51 -0.70
CA GLY A 219 -15.04 13.10 -0.45
C GLY A 219 -15.51 11.94 -1.34
N THR A 220 -16.63 11.33 -0.94
CA THR A 220 -17.17 10.14 -1.59
C THR A 220 -17.62 10.36 -3.03
N ASP A 221 -18.08 11.57 -3.35
CA ASP A 221 -18.58 11.89 -4.69
C ASP A 221 -17.45 11.93 -5.72
N VAL A 222 -16.28 12.48 -5.34
CA VAL A 222 -15.09 12.49 -6.21
C VAL A 222 -14.52 11.09 -6.36
N ALA A 223 -14.52 10.29 -5.29
CA ALA A 223 -14.09 8.89 -5.36
C ALA A 223 -15.01 8.04 -6.24
N GLU A 224 -16.33 8.27 -6.20
CA GLU A 224 -17.28 7.60 -7.09
C GLU A 224 -17.14 8.06 -8.54
N TRP A 225 -16.93 9.36 -8.78
CA TRP A 225 -16.62 9.88 -10.11
C TRP A 225 -15.37 9.20 -10.68
N ALA A 226 -14.28 9.15 -9.92
CA ALA A 226 -13.03 8.51 -10.33
C ALA A 226 -13.24 7.03 -10.68
N ARG A 227 -13.95 6.28 -9.83
CA ARG A 227 -14.32 4.88 -10.08
C ARG A 227 -15.09 4.73 -11.40
N GLN A 228 -16.11 5.57 -11.62
CA GLN A 228 -16.98 5.47 -12.77
C GLN A 228 -16.28 5.82 -14.09
N GLU A 229 -15.46 6.87 -14.12
CA GLU A 229 -14.69 7.23 -15.32
C GLU A 229 -13.75 6.11 -15.75
N ILE A 230 -13.10 5.44 -14.79
CA ILE A 230 -12.24 4.30 -15.11
C ILE A 230 -13.06 3.12 -15.59
N ALA A 231 -14.18 2.82 -14.94
CA ALA A 231 -15.09 1.73 -15.33
C ALA A 231 -15.63 1.90 -16.76
N ASP A 232 -15.99 3.12 -17.15
CA ASP A 232 -16.55 3.43 -18.48
C ASP A 232 -15.52 3.27 -19.61
N HIS A 233 -14.23 3.31 -19.29
CA HIS A 233 -13.14 3.28 -20.26
C HIS A 233 -12.16 2.11 -20.05
N LEU A 234 -12.56 1.10 -19.26
CA LEU A 234 -11.75 -0.11 -19.09
C LEU A 234 -11.44 -0.77 -20.44
N GLY A 235 -10.16 -1.07 -20.67
CA GLY A 235 -9.66 -1.68 -21.90
C GLY A 235 -9.35 -0.67 -23.03
N ASP A 236 -9.72 0.60 -22.89
CA ASP A 236 -9.31 1.68 -23.79
C ASP A 236 -8.09 2.40 -23.20
N VAL A 237 -6.90 1.91 -23.54
CA VAL A 237 -5.63 2.42 -22.99
C VAL A 237 -5.41 3.88 -23.35
N GLU A 238 -5.77 4.31 -24.57
CA GLU A 238 -5.60 5.71 -24.99
C GLU A 238 -6.51 6.64 -24.18
N MET A 239 -7.74 6.21 -23.89
CA MET A 239 -8.66 7.00 -23.08
C MET A 239 -8.26 7.02 -21.60
N LEU A 240 -7.80 5.90 -21.04
CA LEU A 240 -7.28 5.86 -19.68
C LEU A 240 -6.04 6.75 -19.53
N ASP A 241 -5.16 6.76 -20.53
CA ASP A 241 -4.00 7.65 -20.58
C ASP A 241 -4.40 9.14 -20.63
N ALA A 242 -5.44 9.48 -21.40
CA ALA A 242 -6.00 10.83 -21.40
C ALA A 242 -6.65 11.22 -20.06
N LEU A 243 -7.39 10.28 -19.44
CA LEU A 243 -7.99 10.46 -18.11
C LEU A 243 -6.94 10.68 -17.03
N ALA A 244 -5.77 10.05 -17.14
CA ALA A 244 -4.70 10.22 -16.19
C ALA A 244 -4.31 11.69 -16.02
N THR A 245 -4.22 12.45 -17.11
CA THR A 245 -3.97 13.89 -17.06
C THR A 245 -5.09 14.64 -16.32
N ALA A 246 -6.35 14.31 -16.60
CA ALA A 246 -7.50 14.96 -15.95
C ALA A 246 -7.55 14.68 -14.43
N PHE A 247 -7.14 13.48 -14.00
CA PHE A 247 -7.04 13.15 -12.58
C PHE A 247 -5.94 13.96 -11.89
N VAL A 248 -4.77 14.08 -12.51
CA VAL A 248 -3.64 14.87 -12.00
C VAL A 248 -4.05 16.35 -11.86
N GLU A 249 -4.70 16.93 -12.87
CA GLU A 249 -5.19 18.32 -12.82
C GLU A 249 -6.20 18.56 -11.69
N ARG A 250 -6.99 17.54 -11.34
CA ARG A 250 -7.94 17.58 -10.21
C ARG A 250 -7.31 17.22 -8.86
N GLY A 251 -6.03 16.85 -8.85
CA GLY A 251 -5.31 16.39 -7.67
C GLY A 251 -5.81 15.05 -7.12
N VAL A 252 -6.51 14.27 -7.93
CA VAL A 252 -7.08 12.97 -7.53
C VAL A 252 -6.01 11.89 -7.67
N ASN A 253 -5.54 11.37 -6.54
CA ASN A 253 -4.56 10.28 -6.49
C ASN A 253 -5.13 9.02 -5.83
N PRO A 254 -5.43 7.96 -6.61
CA PRO A 254 -5.86 6.64 -6.11
C PRO A 254 -4.71 5.81 -5.49
N GLY A 255 -4.09 6.35 -4.44
CA GLY A 255 -2.91 5.74 -3.81
C GLY A 255 -3.19 4.41 -3.11
N THR A 256 -4.36 4.24 -2.48
CA THR A 256 -4.69 2.96 -1.82
C THR A 256 -4.82 1.81 -2.82
N THR A 257 -5.35 2.09 -4.01
CA THR A 257 -5.45 1.11 -5.09
C THR A 257 -4.07 0.68 -5.55
N ALA A 258 -3.13 1.61 -5.67
CA ALA A 258 -1.72 1.32 -5.97
C ALA A 258 -1.04 0.46 -4.89
N ASP A 259 -1.29 0.75 -3.61
CA ASP A 259 -0.75 -0.05 -2.50
C ASP A 259 -1.19 -1.53 -2.60
N ILE A 260 -2.47 -1.76 -2.93
CA ILE A 260 -3.04 -3.10 -3.08
C ILE A 260 -2.49 -3.82 -4.32
N VAL A 261 -2.23 -3.08 -5.40
CA VAL A 261 -1.58 -3.63 -6.61
C VAL A 261 -0.12 -4.01 -6.34
N ALA A 262 0.63 -3.22 -5.56
CA ALA A 262 1.97 -3.59 -5.13
C ALA A 262 1.97 -4.90 -4.33
N ALA A 263 1.01 -5.07 -3.42
CA ALA A 263 0.83 -6.30 -2.67
C ALA A 263 0.47 -7.50 -3.56
N GLY A 264 -0.42 -7.32 -4.54
CA GLY A 264 -0.77 -8.37 -5.51
C GLY A 264 0.41 -8.76 -6.43
N LEU A 265 1.20 -7.78 -6.88
CA LEU A 265 2.44 -8.02 -7.62
C LEU A 265 3.42 -8.88 -6.83
N PHE A 266 3.60 -8.59 -5.55
CA PHE A 266 4.47 -9.39 -4.68
C PHE A 266 4.01 -10.86 -4.61
N ILE A 267 2.71 -11.08 -4.40
CA ILE A 267 2.15 -12.44 -4.35
C ILE A 267 2.33 -13.17 -5.68
N ALA A 268 2.11 -12.49 -6.81
CA ALA A 268 2.31 -13.07 -8.14
C ALA A 268 3.79 -13.44 -8.39
N LEU A 269 4.73 -12.58 -7.98
CA LEU A 269 6.17 -12.87 -8.07
C LEU A 269 6.56 -14.08 -7.22
N GLU A 270 6.04 -14.20 -5.99
CA GLU A 270 6.27 -15.37 -5.11
C GLU A 270 5.68 -16.66 -5.69
N ARG A 271 4.61 -16.57 -6.50
CA ARG A 271 4.03 -17.70 -7.24
C ARG A 271 4.79 -18.03 -8.53
N GLY A 272 5.82 -17.27 -8.88
CA GLY A 272 6.72 -17.53 -9.99
C GLY A 272 6.37 -16.83 -11.29
N VAL A 273 5.57 -15.76 -11.27
CA VAL A 273 5.41 -14.90 -12.44
C VAL A 273 6.74 -14.19 -12.72
N GLU A 274 7.29 -14.38 -13.91
CA GLU A 274 8.58 -13.80 -14.31
C GLU A 274 8.42 -12.35 -14.79
N ALA A 275 9.39 -11.51 -14.41
CA ALA A 275 9.50 -10.10 -14.80
C ALA A 275 10.24 -9.91 -16.13
#